data_AF-A0A662SDU2-F1
#
_entry.id   AF-A0A662SDU2-F1
#
_cell.length_a   1.000
_cell.length_b   1.000
_cell.length_c   1.000
_cell.angle_alpha   90.00
_cell.angle_beta   90.00
_cell.angle_gamma   90.00
#
_symmetry.space_group_name_H-M   'P 1'
#
loop_
_entity.id
_entity.type
_entity.pdbx_description
1 polymer ?
#
loop_
_entity_poly.entity_id
_entity_poly.type
_entity_poly.pdbx_seq_one_letter_code
_entity_poly.pdbx_strand_id
1 'polypeptide(L)'
;MAGKKAFCVITGWGIKGGKVVCSLDETTVTLEYRKVAPYTYELRPELPRDLFSPKVIKAKNRTVLREQIEEYITSILSGKK
;
A
#
# COMPACT_ATOMS: atom_id res chain seq x y z
N MET A 1 -8.70 -22.13 -7.14
CA MET A 1 -8.79 -20.99 -6.21
C MET A 1 -7.71 -19.99 -6.62
N ALA A 2 -8.06 -18.98 -7.41
CA ALA A 2 -7.10 -17.95 -7.82
C ALA A 2 -6.63 -17.19 -6.57
N GLY A 3 -5.32 -17.21 -6.31
CA GLY A 3 -4.74 -16.45 -5.21
C GLY A 3 -5.12 -14.98 -5.37
N LYS A 4 -5.96 -14.48 -4.46
CA LYS A 4 -6.47 -13.12 -4.50
C LYS A 4 -5.31 -12.17 -4.17
N LYS A 5 -4.69 -11.61 -5.20
CA LYS A 5 -3.65 -10.59 -5.07
C LYS A 5 -4.33 -9.23 -5.02
N ALA A 6 -3.99 -8.40 -4.04
CA ALA A 6 -4.50 -7.04 -3.95
C ALA A 6 -4.01 -6.25 -5.17
N PHE A 7 -4.91 -5.54 -5.84
CA PHE A 7 -4.57 -4.69 -6.96
C PHE A 7 -4.42 -3.25 -6.47
N CYS A 8 -3.20 -2.71 -6.52
CA CYS A 8 -2.93 -1.36 -6.04
C CYS A 8 -2.62 -0.38 -7.17
N VAL A 9 -3.29 0.76 -7.14
CA VAL A 9 -3.10 1.87 -8.08
C VAL A 9 -2.56 3.08 -7.33
N ILE A 10 -1.40 3.56 -7.74
CA ILE A 10 -0.81 4.78 -7.21
C ILE A 10 -1.47 5.97 -7.91
N THR A 11 -2.30 6.72 -7.19
CA THR A 11 -3.15 7.80 -7.72
C THR A 11 -2.48 9.18 -7.69
N GLY A 12 -1.36 9.32 -6.98
CA GLY A 12 -0.55 10.55 -7.03
C GLY A 12 0.90 10.24 -6.72
N TRP A 13 1.84 10.75 -7.51
CA TRP A 13 3.28 10.60 -7.32
C TRP A 13 3.93 11.97 -7.18
N GLY A 14 4.20 12.40 -5.95
CA GLY A 14 4.74 13.73 -5.66
C GLY A 14 5.97 13.71 -4.76
N ILE A 15 6.61 14.89 -4.62
CA ILE A 15 7.83 15.11 -3.83
C ILE A 15 7.59 14.81 -2.33
N LYS A 16 6.37 15.07 -1.85
CA LYS A 16 5.96 14.82 -0.45
C LYS A 16 5.41 13.41 -0.24
N GLY A 17 5.21 12.61 -1.29
CA GLY A 17 4.44 11.38 -1.24
C GLY A 17 3.21 11.41 -2.13
N GLY A 18 2.25 10.52 -1.87
CA GLY A 18 0.98 10.47 -2.57
C GLY A 18 0.05 9.40 -2.01
N LYS A 19 -0.99 9.08 -2.76
CA LYS A 19 -1.99 8.08 -2.36
C LYS A 19 -1.90 6.85 -3.24
N VAL A 20 -2.23 5.71 -2.66
CA VAL A 20 -2.33 4.43 -3.32
C VAL A 20 -3.64 3.79 -2.89
N VAL A 21 -4.43 3.38 -3.87
CA VAL A 21 -5.72 2.75 -3.66
C VAL A 21 -5.54 1.28 -4.01
N CYS A 22 -5.73 0.42 -3.02
CA CYS A 22 -5.64 -1.02 -3.15
C CYS A 22 -7.05 -1.61 -3.09
N SER A 23 -7.40 -2.43 -4.06
CA SER A 23 -8.65 -3.18 -4.06
C SER A 23 -8.34 -4.66 -3.94
N LEU A 24 -8.97 -5.32 -2.96
CA LEU A 24 -8.97 -6.77 -2.82
C LEU A 24 -10.42 -7.23 -2.66
N ASP A 25 -10.90 -8.00 -3.64
CA ASP A 25 -12.30 -8.45 -3.73
C ASP A 25 -13.30 -7.28 -3.65
N GLU A 26 -13.99 -7.15 -2.52
CA GLU A 26 -15.00 -6.12 -2.22
C GLU A 26 -14.47 -5.06 -1.23
N THR A 27 -13.22 -5.18 -0.78
CA THR A 27 -12.60 -4.24 0.14
C THR A 27 -11.67 -3.30 -0.63
N THR A 28 -12.03 -2.02 -0.66
CA THR A 28 -11.15 -0.95 -1.12
C THR A 28 -10.44 -0.33 0.09
N VAL A 29 -9.12 -0.27 0.00
CA VAL A 29 -8.24 0.33 0.99
C VAL A 29 -7.51 1.48 0.35
N THR A 30 -7.59 2.65 0.98
CA THR A 30 -6.79 3.81 0.60
C THR A 30 -5.65 3.98 1.59
N LEU A 31 -4.47 4.14 1.03
CA LEU A 31 -3.20 4.28 1.71
C LEU A 31 -2.57 5.61 1.29
N GLU A 32 -2.02 6.33 2.25
CA GLU A 32 -1.12 7.44 1.98
C GLU A 32 0.32 6.92 2.11
N TYR A 33 1.18 7.20 1.13
CA TYR A 33 2.61 6.95 1.25
C TYR A 33 3.37 8.27 1.24
N ARG A 34 4.14 8.52 2.28
CA ARG A 34 4.92 9.75 2.47
C ARG A 34 6.39 9.46 2.32
N LYS A 35 7.11 10.21 1.49
CA LYS A 35 8.56 10.07 1.39
C LYS A 35 9.21 10.67 2.65
N VAL A 36 9.87 9.83 3.45
CA VAL A 36 10.55 10.24 4.69
C VAL A 36 12.06 10.31 4.53
N ALA A 37 12.63 9.51 3.63
CA ALA A 37 14.06 9.52 3.31
C ALA A 37 14.30 9.08 1.85
N PRO A 38 15.54 9.14 1.31
CA PRO A 38 15.86 8.54 0.02
C PRO A 38 15.44 7.07 -0.02
N TYR A 39 14.67 6.71 -1.05
CA TYR A 39 14.13 5.36 -1.23
C TYR A 39 13.27 4.82 -0.07
N THR A 40 12.84 5.67 0.87
CA THR A 40 12.12 5.26 2.07
C THR A 40 10.80 6.02 2.15
N TYR A 41 9.71 5.26 2.22
CA TYR A 41 8.34 5.77 2.21
C TYR A 41 7.61 5.22 3.43
N GLU A 42 6.96 6.10 4.18
CA GLU A 42 6.07 5.71 5.26
C GLU A 42 4.66 5.57 4.70
N LEU A 43 4.10 4.36 4.78
CA LEU A 43 2.71 4.08 4.43
C LEU A 43 1.83 4.21 5.66
N ARG A 44 0.72 4.91 5.49
CA ARG A 44 -0.32 5.12 6.50
C ARG A 44 -1.67 4.72 5.91
N PRO A 45 -2.51 3.98 6.64
CA PRO A 45 -3.90 3.79 6.24
C PRO A 45 -4.62 5.15 6.24
N GLU A 46 -5.20 5.52 5.11
CA GLU A 46 -6.12 6.65 5.06
C GLU A 46 -7.54 6.16 5.35
N LEU A 47 -7.95 5.07 4.69
CA LEU A 47 -9.29 4.49 4.84
C LEU A 47 -9.29 2.99 4.52
N PRO A 48 -9.95 2.14 5.33
CA PRO A 48 -10.24 2.35 6.75
C PRO A 48 -8.96 2.62 7.58
N ARG A 49 -8.97 3.65 8.44
CA ARG A 49 -7.81 4.05 9.26
C ARG A 49 -7.31 2.97 10.23
N ASP A 50 -8.16 2.03 10.59
CA ASP A 50 -7.90 0.99 11.59
C ASP A 50 -7.54 -0.39 10.99
N LEU A 51 -7.34 -0.47 9.67
CA LEU A 51 -7.06 -1.77 9.02
C LEU A 51 -5.67 -2.32 9.32
N PHE A 52 -4.66 -1.46 9.53
CA PHE A 52 -3.27 -1.86 9.81
C PHE A 52 -2.44 -0.67 10.30
N SER A 53 -1.35 -0.95 11.02
CA SER A 53 -0.44 0.09 11.51
C SER A 53 0.36 0.74 10.38
N PRO A 54 0.76 2.02 10.53
CA PRO A 54 1.72 2.66 9.65
C PRO A 54 2.98 1.81 9.49
N LYS A 55 3.45 1.65 8.25
CA LYS A 55 4.63 0.83 7.94
C LYS A 55 5.60 1.59 7.04
N VAL A 56 6.88 1.53 7.38
CA VAL A 56 7.93 2.09 6.55
C VAL A 56 8.39 1.05 5.52
N ILE A 57 8.35 1.43 4.24
CA ILE A 57 8.69 0.60 3.08
C ILE A 57 9.87 1.23 2.35
N LYS A 58 10.83 0.40 1.97
CA LYS A 58 12.01 0.82 1.19
C LYS A 58 11.83 0.42 -0.26
N ALA A 59 11.66 1.41 -1.13
CA ALA A 59 11.46 1.21 -2.55
C ALA A 59 12.40 2.08 -3.36
N LYS A 60 13.15 1.45 -4.27
CA LYS A 60 14.04 2.18 -5.18
C LYS A 60 13.24 2.93 -6.25
N ASN A 61 12.19 2.29 -6.76
CA ASN A 61 11.37 2.77 -7.90
C ASN A 61 9.87 2.62 -7.60
N ARG A 62 9.03 3.24 -8.44
CA ARG A 62 7.56 3.13 -8.36
C ARG A 62 7.03 1.70 -8.43
N THR A 63 7.60 0.89 -9.31
CA THR A 63 7.19 -0.52 -9.48
C THR A 63 7.43 -1.31 -8.20
N VAL A 64 8.62 -1.20 -7.62
CA VAL A 64 8.98 -1.86 -6.36
C VAL A 64 8.10 -1.40 -5.21
N LEU A 65 7.78 -0.09 -5.15
CA LEU A 65 6.87 0.43 -4.13
C LEU A 65 5.49 -0.20 -4.24
N ARG A 66 4.94 -0.24 -5.46
CA ARG A 66 3.64 -0.88 -5.74
C ARG A 66 3.65 -2.35 -5.34
N GLU A 67 4.64 -3.12 -5.78
CA GLU A 67 4.72 -4.56 -5.49
C GLU A 67 4.79 -4.83 -3.99
N GLN A 68 5.60 -4.08 -3.23
CA GLN A 68 5.70 -4.23 -1.78
C GLN A 68 4.38 -3.86 -1.07
N ILE A 69 3.65 -2.85 -1.57
CA ILE A 69 2.33 -2.50 -1.04
C ILE A 69 1.31 -3.60 -1.35
N GLU A 70 1.28 -4.09 -2.58
CA GLU A 70 0.38 -5.18 -3.00
C GLU A 70 0.61 -6.43 -2.17
N GLU A 71 1.87 -6.82 -1.96
CA GLU A 71 2.23 -7.95 -1.11
C GLU A 71 1.83 -7.74 0.35
N TYR A 72 2.07 -6.53 0.89
CA TYR A 72 1.69 -6.19 2.25
C TYR A 72 0.18 -6.23 2.48
N ILE A 73 -0.60 -5.62 1.59
CA ILE A 73 -2.06 -5.61 1.69
C ILE A 73 -2.63 -7.01 1.47
N THR A 74 -2.07 -7.77 0.52
CA THR A 74 -2.44 -9.18 0.32
C THR A 74 -2.17 -9.97 1.60
N SER A 75 -1.03 -9.78 2.27
CA SER A 75 -0.71 -10.47 3.52
C SER A 75 -1.66 -10.08 4.67
N ILE A 76 -1.98 -8.79 4.84
CA ILE A 76 -2.90 -8.32 5.88
C ILE A 76 -4.30 -8.89 5.67
N LEU A 77 -4.82 -8.80 4.45
CA LEU A 77 -6.19 -9.21 4.15
C LEU A 77 -6.33 -10.72 3.99
N SER A 78 -5.30 -11.42 3.48
CA SER A 78 -5.27 -12.89 3.39
C SER A 78 -5.00 -13.55 4.76
N GLY A 79 -4.36 -12.86 5.69
CA GLY A 79 -4.08 -13.34 7.04
C GLY A 79 -5.24 -13.18 8.03
N LYS A 80 -6.34 -12.56 7.61
CA LYS A 80 -7.53 -12.31 8.44
C LYS A 80 -8.50 -13.51 8.47
N LYS A 81 -7.97 -14.72 8.52
CA LYS A 81 -8.71 -15.99 8.45
C LYS A 81 -8.75 -16.70 9.79
#